data_AF-A0A1Q7YGL6-F1
#
_entry.id   AF-A0A1Q7YGL6-F1
#
_cell.length_a   1.000
_cell.length_b   1.000
_cell.length_c   1.000
_cell.angle_alpha   90.00
_cell.angle_beta   90.00
_cell.angle_gamma   90.00
#
_symmetry.space_group_name_H-M   'P 1'
#
loop_
_entity.id
_entity.type
_entity.pdbx_description
1 polymer ?
#
loop_
_entity_poly.entity_id
_entity_poly.type
_entity_poly.pdbx_seq_one_letter_code
_entity_poly.pdbx_strand_id
1 'polypeptide(L)'
;MTLCLAWIREAGDNEELVFATDSTLTGGEKWNHGVKLFELPRTDCLICFAGETQRAYPLILNLISTIKHNEDLRNPALDIQEVLYGIVELFNELVDSIFDYPAVVAEAIGGEAKFLFGGWSWKENRFKIWRLYYSSDSKGFIWDEETAVKKSKMRVAIGDPEEEGNNIAQVADNKYRDLIHQLNREDDPLDMEPLTVLVQMCRDATIREVDGAVQIGKVYKSGTVEFFGVMWQSAFGNPTFLGKSYEKHNKPRVRYFDPDTCQIIESEIPKSLVNIEDFNKTEDYAFLLSCYTEEGYFLKQVITDKERIRLVSIFRDYSYGVFIKEATRNLQLETTDMADGQQAFYAEATNEVSTQLETLETTKTDAE
;
A
#
# COMPACT_ATOMS: atom_id res chain seq x y z
N MET A 1 1.38 19.47 10.40
CA MET A 1 1.70 19.42 8.96
C MET A 1 1.43 18.02 8.41
N THR A 2 0.36 17.89 7.63
CA THR A 2 -0.08 16.61 7.05
C THR A 2 -1.00 16.85 5.85
N LEU A 3 -0.98 15.95 4.88
CA LEU A 3 -2.06 15.79 3.90
C LEU A 3 -2.53 14.33 3.86
N CYS A 4 -3.84 14.15 3.97
CA CYS A 4 -4.51 12.87 3.78
C CYS A 4 -5.56 13.00 2.70
N LEU A 5 -5.59 12.01 1.82
CA LEU A 5 -6.53 11.92 0.71
C LEU A 5 -7.30 10.61 0.82
N ALA A 6 -8.59 10.65 0.48
CA ALA A 6 -9.39 9.46 0.23
C ALA A 6 -10.26 9.66 -1.01
N TRP A 7 -10.41 8.63 -1.84
CA TRP A 7 -11.23 8.70 -3.04
C TRP A 7 -11.75 7.34 -3.48
N ILE A 8 -12.85 7.33 -4.21
CA ILE A 8 -13.38 6.12 -4.85
C ILE A 8 -12.80 6.05 -6.26
N ARG A 9 -11.99 5.04 -6.52
CA ARG A 9 -11.38 4.75 -7.81
C ARG A 9 -12.26 3.78 -8.60
N GLU A 10 -12.46 4.05 -9.88
CA GLU A 10 -13.05 3.11 -10.84
C GLU A 10 -11.93 2.41 -11.61
N ALA A 11 -11.82 1.09 -11.43
CA ALA A 11 -10.81 0.25 -12.05
C ALA A 11 -11.49 -0.78 -12.97
N GLY A 12 -11.78 -0.36 -14.21
CA GLY A 12 -12.61 -1.15 -15.13
C GLY A 12 -14.04 -1.26 -14.60
N ASP A 13 -14.54 -2.48 -14.46
CA ASP A 13 -15.89 -2.75 -13.92
C ASP A 13 -15.94 -2.78 -12.37
N ASN A 14 -14.79 -2.59 -11.71
CA ASN A 14 -14.68 -2.62 -10.26
C ASN A 14 -14.51 -1.21 -9.68
N GLU A 15 -14.88 -1.06 -8.41
CA GLU A 15 -14.58 0.14 -7.64
C GLU A 15 -13.80 -0.26 -6.39
N GLU A 16 -12.91 0.62 -5.96
CA GLU A 16 -12.13 0.49 -4.74
C GLU A 16 -12.03 1.85 -4.04
N LEU A 17 -12.02 1.83 -2.71
CA LEU A 17 -11.77 3.03 -1.91
C LEU A 17 -10.29 3.09 -1.59
N VAL A 18 -9.64 4.19 -1.96
CA VAL A 18 -8.20 4.39 -1.77
C VAL A 18 -7.98 5.46 -0.72
N PHE A 19 -7.02 5.22 0.18
CA PHE A 19 -6.49 6.20 1.11
C PHE A 19 -5.01 6.41 0.82
N ALA A 20 -4.56 7.66 0.87
CA ALA A 20 -3.14 7.98 0.79
C ALA A 20 -2.75 9.16 1.69
N THR A 21 -1.53 9.13 2.23
CA THR A 21 -1.00 10.21 3.09
C THR A 21 0.49 10.44 2.82
N ASP A 22 1.00 11.61 3.17
CA ASP A 22 2.44 11.83 3.34
C ASP A 22 2.96 11.08 4.59
N SER A 23 4.28 11.07 4.84
CA SER A 23 4.87 10.41 6.01
C SER A 23 5.66 11.33 6.93
N THR A 24 5.43 12.64 6.84
CA THR A 24 6.22 13.63 7.57
C THR A 24 5.53 14.09 8.84
N LEU A 25 6.20 13.97 9.98
CA LEU A 25 5.77 14.59 11.24
C LEU A 25 6.65 15.80 11.52
N THR A 26 6.04 16.85 12.04
CA THR A 26 6.73 18.06 12.47
C THR A 26 6.25 18.50 13.84
N GLY A 27 7.14 18.98 14.70
CA GLY A 27 6.79 19.42 16.06
C GLY A 27 8.01 19.78 16.89
N GLY A 28 8.83 20.72 16.43
CA GLY A 28 10.16 21.02 16.97
C GLY A 28 11.29 20.23 16.29
N GLU A 29 10.94 19.11 15.67
CA GLU A 29 11.78 18.30 14.78
C GLU A 29 11.01 17.91 13.51
N LYS A 30 11.68 17.32 12.51
CA LYS A 30 11.06 16.83 11.27
C LYS A 30 11.43 15.36 11.04
N TRP A 31 10.42 14.49 10.91
CA TRP A 31 10.58 13.05 10.75
C TRP A 31 9.82 12.55 9.53
N ASN A 32 10.50 12.04 8.51
CA ASN A 32 9.88 11.60 7.25
C ASN A 32 9.42 10.12 7.26
N HIS A 33 9.16 9.55 8.44
CA HIS A 33 8.77 8.14 8.63
C HIS A 33 7.59 7.96 9.59
N GLY A 34 6.77 8.99 9.77
CA GLY A 34 5.60 8.93 10.65
C GLY A 34 4.41 8.26 9.98
N VAL A 35 3.86 7.24 10.65
CA VAL A 35 2.66 6.54 10.19
C VAL A 35 1.44 7.44 10.40
N LYS A 36 0.61 7.59 9.37
CA LYS A 36 -0.61 8.40 9.40
C LYS A 36 -1.84 7.67 8.87
N LEU A 37 -1.65 6.55 8.17
CA LEU A 37 -2.71 5.66 7.69
C LEU A 37 -2.69 4.36 8.50
N PHE A 38 -3.86 3.94 8.96
CA PHE A 38 -4.00 2.81 9.88
C PHE A 38 -5.02 1.80 9.38
N GLU A 39 -4.60 0.54 9.44
CA GLU A 39 -5.52 -0.59 9.44
C GLU A 39 -6.17 -0.67 10.82
N LEU A 40 -7.50 -0.82 10.84
CA LEU A 40 -8.21 -1.19 12.06
C LEU A 40 -8.20 -2.71 12.19
N PRO A 41 -8.41 -3.28 13.40
CA PRO A 41 -8.54 -4.74 13.57
C PRO A 41 -9.83 -5.33 12.98
N ARG A 42 -10.23 -4.87 11.79
CA ARG A 42 -11.32 -5.33 10.92
C ARG A 42 -10.93 -4.99 9.47
N THR A 43 -11.34 -5.81 8.52
CA THR A 43 -10.73 -5.83 7.18
C THR A 43 -11.47 -5.00 6.13
N ASP A 44 -12.47 -4.21 6.48
CA ASP A 44 -13.37 -3.52 5.54
C ASP A 44 -13.33 -2.00 5.67
N CYS A 45 -12.34 -1.45 6.40
CA CYS A 45 -12.20 -0.01 6.58
C CYS A 45 -10.77 0.45 6.92
N LEU A 46 -10.54 1.74 6.71
CA LEU A 46 -9.30 2.43 7.01
C LEU A 46 -9.57 3.74 7.75
N ILE A 47 -8.58 4.20 8.51
CA ILE A 47 -8.57 5.53 9.09
C ILE A 47 -7.21 6.21 8.88
N CYS A 48 -7.22 7.50 8.56
CA CYS A 48 -6.02 8.33 8.62
C CYS A 48 -6.32 9.66 9.31
N PHE A 49 -5.27 10.39 9.69
CA PHE A 49 -5.42 11.63 10.45
C PHE A 49 -4.57 12.77 9.93
N ALA A 50 -5.03 14.00 10.17
CA ALA A 50 -4.25 15.22 10.07
C ALA A 50 -4.37 16.03 11.37
N GLY A 51 -3.40 16.91 11.63
CA GLY A 51 -3.31 17.68 12.87
C GLY A 51 -2.22 17.16 13.81
N GLU A 52 -2.38 17.39 15.10
CA GLU A 52 -1.35 17.14 16.10
C GLU A 52 -1.28 15.67 16.52
N THR A 53 -0.06 15.12 16.48
CA THR A 53 0.22 13.72 16.81
C THR A 53 -0.06 13.39 18.27
N GLN A 54 0.17 14.34 19.18
CA GLN A 54 -0.11 14.18 20.61
C GLN A 54 -1.58 13.86 20.89
N ARG A 55 -2.49 14.33 20.03
CA ARG A 55 -3.91 14.03 20.10
C ARG A 55 -4.28 12.80 19.27
N ALA A 56 -3.83 12.76 18.02
CA ALA A 56 -4.27 11.76 17.07
C ALA A 56 -3.84 10.33 17.44
N TYR A 57 -2.59 10.13 17.88
CA TYR A 57 -2.08 8.79 18.17
C TYR A 57 -2.78 8.13 19.37
N PRO A 58 -2.95 8.77 20.53
CA PRO A 58 -3.71 8.18 21.62
C PRO A 58 -5.13 7.78 21.23
N LEU A 59 -5.84 8.61 20.44
CA LEU A 59 -7.19 8.31 19.95
C LEU A 59 -7.19 7.06 19.05
N ILE A 60 -6.31 7.00 18.04
CA ILE A 60 -6.21 5.85 17.13
C ILE A 60 -5.78 4.58 17.85
N LEU A 61 -4.79 4.65 18.74
CA LEU A 61 -4.29 3.47 19.45
C LEU A 61 -5.34 2.88 20.38
N ASN A 62 -6.13 3.73 21.06
CA ASN A 62 -7.28 3.26 21.83
C ASN A 62 -8.34 2.66 20.92
N LEU A 63 -8.64 3.27 19.76
CA LEU A 63 -9.57 2.70 18.80
C LEU A 63 -9.16 1.30 18.32
N ILE A 64 -7.90 1.13 17.94
CA ILE A 64 -7.35 -0.17 17.55
C ILE A 64 -7.52 -1.17 18.71
N SER A 65 -7.17 -0.77 19.95
CA SER A 65 -7.33 -1.63 21.12
C SER A 65 -8.80 -2.02 21.36
N THR A 66 -9.72 -1.05 21.31
CA THR A 66 -11.16 -1.25 21.53
C THR A 66 -11.74 -2.21 20.49
N ILE A 67 -11.48 -2.01 19.19
CA ILE A 67 -11.97 -2.92 18.14
C ILE A 67 -11.36 -4.32 18.32
N LYS A 68 -10.07 -4.42 18.67
CA LYS A 68 -9.42 -5.73 18.87
C LYS A 68 -10.09 -6.57 19.97
N HIS A 69 -10.59 -5.91 21.01
CA HIS A 69 -11.16 -6.54 22.21
C HIS A 69 -12.70 -6.53 22.27
N ASN A 70 -13.38 -5.88 21.32
CA ASN A 70 -14.83 -5.87 21.19
C ASN A 70 -15.25 -6.79 20.02
N GLU A 71 -15.96 -7.88 20.32
CA GLU A 71 -16.36 -8.87 19.31
C GLU A 71 -17.30 -8.29 18.24
N ASP A 72 -18.19 -7.36 18.63
CA ASP A 72 -19.16 -6.75 17.71
C ASP A 72 -18.47 -5.79 16.74
N LEU A 73 -17.61 -4.90 17.25
CA LEU A 73 -16.88 -3.93 16.40
C LEU A 73 -15.88 -4.61 15.47
N ARG A 74 -15.38 -5.79 15.84
CA ARG A 74 -14.51 -6.61 14.99
C ARG A 74 -15.28 -7.35 13.89
N ASN A 75 -16.57 -7.60 14.09
CA ASN A 75 -17.37 -8.44 13.21
C ASN A 75 -17.72 -7.67 11.90
N PRO A 76 -17.31 -8.15 10.71
CA PRO A 76 -17.66 -7.52 9.43
C PRO A 76 -19.17 -7.57 9.12
N ALA A 77 -19.95 -8.37 9.84
CA ALA A 77 -21.40 -8.33 9.75
C ALA A 77 -22.00 -7.03 10.34
N LEU A 78 -21.24 -6.31 11.18
CA LEU A 78 -21.61 -4.97 11.62
C LEU A 78 -21.27 -3.96 10.52
N ASP A 79 -22.30 -3.28 9.99
CA ASP A 79 -22.13 -2.29 8.93
C ASP A 79 -21.20 -1.15 9.39
N ILE A 80 -20.41 -0.65 8.46
CA ILE A 80 -19.38 0.36 8.71
C ILE A 80 -19.93 1.65 9.36
N GLN A 81 -21.20 1.97 9.16
CA GLN A 81 -21.81 3.13 9.81
C GLN A 81 -21.99 2.94 11.32
N GLU A 82 -22.24 1.71 11.78
CA GLU A 82 -22.31 1.42 13.23
C GLU A 82 -20.93 1.52 13.88
N VAL A 83 -19.88 1.18 13.13
CA VAL A 83 -18.49 1.36 13.56
C VAL A 83 -18.15 2.83 13.71
N LEU A 84 -18.60 3.67 12.78
CA LEU A 84 -18.44 5.13 12.86
C LEU A 84 -19.03 5.67 14.16
N TYR A 85 -20.25 5.23 14.54
CA TYR A 85 -20.85 5.63 15.81
C TYR A 85 -19.96 5.23 16.99
N GLY A 86 -19.46 3.99 17.02
CA GLY A 86 -18.56 3.52 18.06
C GLY A 86 -17.22 4.28 18.11
N ILE A 87 -16.67 4.69 16.96
CA ILE A 87 -15.46 5.53 16.89
C ILE A 87 -15.71 6.88 17.55
N VAL A 88 -16.82 7.53 17.20
CA VAL A 88 -17.15 8.88 17.69
C VAL A 88 -17.43 8.85 19.19
N GLU A 89 -18.18 7.84 19.66
CA GLU A 89 -18.47 7.65 21.09
C GLU A 89 -17.18 7.43 21.88
N LEU A 90 -16.28 6.56 21.40
CA LEU A 90 -14.96 6.34 22.01
C LEU A 90 -14.11 7.62 22.02
N PHE A 91 -14.04 8.35 20.90
CA PHE A 91 -13.23 9.57 20.84
C PHE A 91 -13.73 10.64 21.79
N ASN A 92 -15.06 10.79 21.93
CA ASN A 92 -15.66 11.68 22.92
C ASN A 92 -15.33 11.25 24.34
N GLU A 93 -15.50 9.97 24.69
CA GLU A 93 -15.14 9.44 26.01
C GLU A 93 -13.66 9.71 26.34
N LEU A 94 -12.76 9.45 25.40
CA LEU A 94 -11.33 9.68 25.59
C LEU A 94 -10.99 11.14 25.77
N VAL A 95 -11.61 12.03 24.98
CA VAL A 95 -11.39 13.47 25.11
C VAL A 95 -11.92 14.00 26.44
N ASP A 96 -13.11 13.59 26.84
CA ASP A 96 -13.74 13.99 28.10
C ASP A 96 -12.99 13.46 29.32
N SER A 97 -12.23 12.38 29.17
CA SER A 97 -11.39 11.80 30.23
C SER A 97 -10.11 12.58 30.53
N ILE A 98 -9.75 13.57 29.72
CA ILE A 98 -8.50 14.30 29.88
C ILE A 98 -8.61 15.28 31.04
N PHE A 99 -7.61 15.25 31.92
CA PHE A 99 -7.49 16.12 33.08
C PHE A 99 -6.07 16.70 33.17
N ASP A 100 -5.87 17.71 34.02
CA ASP A 100 -4.57 18.34 34.30
C ASP A 100 -3.90 18.98 33.07
N TYR A 101 -4.60 19.91 32.44
CA TYR A 101 -4.10 20.73 31.34
C TYR A 101 -4.14 22.23 31.67
N PRO A 102 -3.23 23.04 31.11
CA PRO A 102 -3.27 24.49 31.28
C PRO A 102 -4.61 25.07 30.79
N ALA A 103 -5.17 26.03 31.53
CA ALA A 103 -6.44 26.66 31.15
C ALA A 103 -6.44 27.26 29.73
N VAL A 104 -5.26 27.68 29.24
CA VAL A 104 -5.06 28.25 27.89
C VAL A 104 -5.27 27.25 26.75
N VAL A 105 -5.19 25.94 27.00
CA VAL A 105 -5.45 24.90 25.98
C VAL A 105 -6.84 24.28 26.10
N ALA A 106 -7.62 24.62 27.13
CA ALA A 106 -8.91 24.02 27.42
C ALA A 106 -9.90 24.07 26.25
N GLU A 107 -9.92 25.17 25.49
CA GLU A 107 -10.82 25.37 24.35
C GLU A 107 -10.39 24.62 23.08
N ALA A 108 -9.12 24.19 23.01
CA ALA A 108 -8.56 23.49 21.85
C ALA A 108 -8.61 21.96 22.00
N ILE A 109 -8.91 21.44 23.20
CA ILE A 109 -8.89 20.00 23.48
C ILE A 109 -9.84 19.27 22.52
N GLY A 110 -9.29 18.28 21.83
CA GLY A 110 -10.02 17.49 20.83
C GLY A 110 -9.96 18.08 19.42
N GLY A 111 -9.98 19.40 19.29
CA GLY A 111 -9.88 20.12 18.00
C GLY A 111 -8.51 20.03 17.30
N GLU A 112 -7.50 19.54 18.01
CA GLU A 112 -6.13 19.40 17.52
C GLU A 112 -5.96 18.33 16.42
N ALA A 113 -6.91 17.39 16.30
CA ALA A 113 -6.85 16.30 15.34
C ALA A 113 -8.17 16.09 14.60
N LYS A 114 -8.05 15.67 13.35
CA LYS A 114 -9.16 15.31 12.47
C LYS A 114 -8.81 14.06 11.69
N PHE A 115 -9.83 13.35 11.24
CA PHE A 115 -9.68 12.03 10.66
C PHE A 115 -10.48 11.91 9.38
N LEU A 116 -9.95 11.13 8.44
CA LEU A 116 -10.76 10.50 7.41
C LEU A 116 -10.95 9.05 7.80
N PHE A 117 -12.21 8.64 7.87
CA PHE A 117 -12.60 7.25 8.07
C PHE A 117 -13.41 6.80 6.87
N GLY A 118 -13.23 5.57 6.43
CA GLY A 118 -14.02 5.07 5.32
C GLY A 118 -13.90 3.58 5.14
N GLY A 119 -14.89 3.00 4.48
CA GLY A 119 -14.99 1.58 4.28
C GLY A 119 -16.15 1.19 3.37
N TRP A 120 -16.39 -0.11 3.29
CA TRP A 120 -17.49 -0.67 2.50
C TRP A 120 -18.75 -0.83 3.36
N SER A 121 -19.85 -0.20 2.95
CA SER A 121 -21.17 -0.48 3.52
C SER A 121 -21.83 -1.59 2.72
N TRP A 122 -21.95 -2.77 3.33
CA TRP A 122 -22.70 -3.87 2.73
C TRP A 122 -24.20 -3.60 2.73
N LYS A 123 -24.69 -2.78 3.68
CA LYS A 123 -26.12 -2.41 3.77
C LYS A 123 -26.54 -1.48 2.64
N GLU A 124 -25.70 -0.52 2.30
CA GLU A 124 -25.94 0.44 1.20
C GLU A 124 -25.28 0.04 -0.12
N ASN A 125 -24.52 -1.06 -0.13
CA ASN A 125 -23.77 -1.57 -1.28
C ASN A 125 -22.89 -0.49 -1.95
N ARG A 126 -22.20 0.32 -1.12
CA ARG A 126 -21.31 1.40 -1.58
C ARG A 126 -20.18 1.67 -0.60
N PHE A 127 -19.10 2.26 -1.11
CA PHE A 127 -18.09 2.88 -0.25
C PHE A 127 -18.63 4.16 0.38
N LYS A 128 -18.23 4.38 1.63
CA LYS A 128 -18.56 5.58 2.40
C LYS A 128 -17.26 6.18 2.95
N ILE A 129 -17.19 7.50 2.96
CA ILE A 129 -16.06 8.26 3.49
C ILE A 129 -16.64 9.34 4.41
N TRP A 130 -16.05 9.48 5.59
CA TRP A 130 -16.46 10.46 6.57
C TRP A 130 -15.25 11.28 7.02
N ARG A 131 -15.49 12.58 7.19
CA ARG A 131 -14.59 13.47 7.90
C ARG A 131 -15.04 13.55 9.35
N LEU A 132 -14.15 13.17 10.27
CA LEU A 132 -14.39 13.26 11.71
C LEU A 132 -13.56 14.40 12.28
N TYR A 133 -14.20 15.26 13.07
CA TYR A 133 -13.56 16.42 13.68
C TYR A 133 -14.28 16.81 14.97
N TYR A 134 -13.57 17.44 15.89
CA TYR A 134 -14.15 17.98 17.11
C TYR A 134 -14.85 19.31 16.82
N SER A 135 -16.13 19.40 17.17
CA SER A 135 -16.92 20.63 17.09
C SER A 135 -16.94 21.32 18.43
N SER A 136 -16.55 22.60 18.45
CA SER A 136 -16.66 23.47 19.62
C SER A 136 -18.11 23.73 20.04
N ASP A 137 -19.03 23.78 19.06
CA ASP A 137 -20.47 24.00 19.29
C ASP A 137 -21.10 22.79 20.01
N SER A 138 -20.81 21.58 19.51
CA SER A 138 -21.31 20.33 20.09
C SER A 138 -20.49 19.84 21.27
N LYS A 139 -19.30 20.43 21.50
CA LYS A 139 -18.29 19.99 22.49
C LYS A 139 -17.96 18.50 22.38
N GLY A 140 -17.73 18.05 21.16
CA GLY A 140 -17.47 16.65 20.87
C GLY A 140 -17.11 16.42 19.41
N PHE A 141 -16.52 15.27 19.14
CA PHE A 141 -16.38 14.71 17.81
C PHE A 141 -17.75 14.52 17.18
N ILE A 142 -17.84 15.05 15.96
CA ILE A 142 -18.93 14.83 15.01
C ILE A 142 -18.34 14.35 13.70
N TRP A 143 -19.21 14.04 12.74
CA TRP A 143 -18.78 13.61 11.42
C TRP A 143 -19.65 14.23 10.33
N ASP A 144 -19.02 14.46 9.18
CA ASP A 144 -19.69 14.73 7.91
C ASP A 144 -19.46 13.56 6.97
N GLU A 145 -20.53 13.06 6.35
CA GLU A 145 -20.40 12.12 5.24
C GLU A 145 -20.01 12.89 3.97
N GLU A 146 -18.88 12.52 3.38
CA GLU A 146 -18.41 13.12 2.15
C GLU A 146 -19.27 12.62 0.99
N THR A 147 -19.84 13.56 0.24
CA THR A 147 -20.70 13.28 -0.90
C THR A 147 -20.21 14.04 -2.12
N ALA A 148 -20.35 13.42 -3.29
CA ALA A 148 -20.02 14.03 -4.57
C ALA A 148 -21.25 14.03 -5.47
N VAL A 149 -21.38 15.06 -6.30
CA VAL A 149 -22.48 15.19 -7.28
C VAL A 149 -22.54 13.98 -8.20
N LYS A 150 -21.38 13.41 -8.56
CA LYS A 150 -21.24 12.13 -9.23
C LYS A 150 -20.36 11.22 -8.37
N LYS A 151 -20.80 9.97 -8.17
CA LYS A 151 -20.04 8.96 -7.40
C LYS A 151 -18.62 8.76 -7.96
N SER A 152 -18.48 8.76 -9.28
CA SER A 152 -17.21 8.65 -10.01
C SER A 152 -16.22 9.80 -9.75
N LYS A 153 -16.65 10.85 -9.04
CA LYS A 153 -15.86 12.03 -8.67
C LYS A 153 -15.66 12.18 -7.16
N MET A 154 -16.01 11.16 -6.37
CA MET A 154 -15.84 11.14 -4.92
C MET A 154 -14.36 11.19 -4.52
N ARG A 155 -13.92 12.33 -4.00
CA ARG A 155 -12.62 12.53 -3.37
C ARG A 155 -12.77 13.48 -2.19
N VAL A 156 -11.90 13.33 -1.20
CA VAL A 156 -11.77 14.24 -0.07
C VAL A 156 -10.30 14.40 0.29
N ALA A 157 -9.95 15.62 0.70
CA ALA A 157 -8.66 15.93 1.28
C ALA A 157 -8.86 16.55 2.66
N ILE A 158 -8.08 16.10 3.65
CA ILE A 158 -7.88 16.82 4.91
C ILE A 158 -6.40 17.11 5.06
N GLY A 159 -6.06 18.23 5.70
CA GLY A 159 -4.67 18.55 5.94
C GLY A 159 -4.49 19.70 6.90
N ASP A 160 -3.26 19.88 7.35
CA ASP A 160 -2.86 20.94 8.28
C ASP A 160 -1.59 21.59 7.72
N PRO A 161 -1.54 22.93 7.53
CA PRO A 161 -2.47 23.95 8.01
C PRO A 161 -3.76 24.11 7.19
N GLU A 162 -4.76 24.74 7.81
CA GLU A 162 -6.06 25.08 7.20
C GLU A 162 -6.29 26.59 7.02
N GLU A 163 -5.30 27.40 7.38
CA GLU A 163 -5.36 28.86 7.31
C GLU A 163 -5.60 29.35 5.87
N GLU A 164 -6.38 30.43 5.72
CA GLU A 164 -6.66 31.02 4.41
C GLU A 164 -5.35 31.42 3.70
N GLY A 165 -5.17 30.97 2.46
CA GLY A 165 -3.95 31.18 1.69
C GLY A 165 -2.82 30.19 1.97
N ASN A 166 -2.93 29.34 2.99
CA ASN A 166 -1.97 28.25 3.27
C ASN A 166 -2.64 26.88 3.46
N ASN A 167 -3.93 26.75 3.14
CA ASN A 167 -4.67 25.50 3.32
C ASN A 167 -4.13 24.40 2.40
N ILE A 168 -3.45 23.41 2.97
CA ILE A 168 -2.75 22.37 2.19
C ILE A 168 -3.71 21.45 1.43
N ALA A 169 -4.92 21.21 1.97
CA ALA A 169 -5.95 20.44 1.28
C ALA A 169 -6.47 21.19 0.05
N GLN A 170 -6.67 22.50 0.16
CA GLN A 170 -7.05 23.34 -0.97
C GLN A 170 -5.94 23.42 -2.04
N VAL A 171 -4.67 23.44 -1.64
CA VAL A 171 -3.52 23.34 -2.57
C VAL A 171 -3.56 22.02 -3.34
N ALA A 172 -3.82 20.90 -2.66
CA ALA A 172 -3.95 19.58 -3.29
C ALA A 172 -5.12 19.56 -4.29
N ASP A 173 -6.28 20.09 -3.92
CA ASP A 173 -7.45 20.18 -4.81
C ASP A 173 -7.19 21.07 -6.04
N ASN A 174 -6.42 22.16 -5.89
CA ASN A 174 -6.01 23.01 -7.00
C ASN A 174 -5.09 22.25 -7.97
N LYS A 175 -4.03 21.62 -7.44
CA LYS A 175 -3.11 20.80 -8.24
C LYS A 175 -3.82 19.64 -8.94
N TYR A 176 -4.80 19.02 -8.28
CA TYR A 176 -5.65 17.99 -8.90
C TYR A 176 -6.44 18.56 -10.07
N ARG A 177 -7.12 19.70 -9.90
CA ARG A 177 -7.89 20.33 -11.00
C ARG A 177 -7.00 20.69 -12.18
N ASP A 178 -5.82 21.25 -11.91
CA ASP A 178 -4.84 21.59 -12.94
C ASP A 178 -4.35 20.34 -13.69
N LEU A 179 -4.03 19.26 -12.96
CA LEU A 179 -3.59 17.99 -13.53
C LEU A 179 -4.67 17.39 -14.45
N ILE A 180 -5.91 17.31 -13.98
CA ILE A 180 -7.01 16.73 -14.75
C ILE A 180 -7.31 17.55 -16.00
N HIS A 181 -7.26 18.88 -15.89
CA HIS A 181 -7.44 19.77 -17.04
C HIS A 181 -6.31 19.61 -18.07
N GLN A 182 -5.05 19.49 -17.62
CA GLN A 182 -3.92 19.21 -18.51
C GLN A 182 -4.05 17.86 -19.23
N LEU A 183 -4.63 16.86 -18.56
CA LEU A 183 -4.87 15.55 -19.13
C LEU A 183 -6.14 15.50 -20.02
N ASN A 184 -6.99 16.54 -20.01
CA ASN A 184 -8.32 16.56 -20.63
C ASN A 184 -9.22 15.40 -20.13
N ARG A 185 -9.23 15.14 -18.82
CA ARG A 185 -9.94 14.02 -18.18
C ARG A 185 -11.01 14.48 -17.17
N GLU A 186 -11.55 15.69 -17.36
CA GLU A 186 -12.52 16.32 -16.45
C GLU A 186 -13.79 15.50 -16.28
N ASP A 187 -14.19 14.74 -17.29
CA ASP A 187 -15.39 13.89 -17.27
C ASP A 187 -15.11 12.42 -16.93
N ASP A 188 -13.84 12.00 -16.95
CA ASP A 188 -13.44 10.60 -16.71
C ASP A 188 -13.67 10.18 -15.25
N PRO A 189 -13.92 8.90 -14.96
CA PRO A 189 -13.86 8.40 -13.59
C PRO A 189 -12.51 8.66 -12.91
N LEU A 190 -12.55 8.78 -11.58
CA LEU A 190 -11.35 8.89 -10.76
C LEU A 190 -10.48 7.63 -10.86
N ASP A 191 -9.18 7.82 -11.11
CA ASP A 191 -8.16 6.78 -11.09
C ASP A 191 -7.11 7.12 -10.01
N MET A 192 -5.81 7.11 -10.33
CA MET A 192 -4.73 7.33 -9.38
C MET A 192 -4.23 8.79 -9.36
N GLU A 193 -4.92 9.73 -10.02
CA GLU A 193 -4.49 11.13 -10.09
C GLU A 193 -4.36 11.80 -8.71
N PRO A 194 -5.21 11.51 -7.70
CA PRO A 194 -4.99 12.01 -6.34
C PRO A 194 -3.65 11.53 -5.74
N LEU A 195 -3.22 10.29 -6.01
CA LEU A 195 -1.90 9.81 -5.58
C LEU A 195 -0.78 10.56 -6.32
N THR A 196 -0.95 10.81 -7.62
CA THR A 196 0.02 11.59 -8.41
C THR A 196 0.22 12.99 -7.82
N VAL A 197 -0.87 13.66 -7.45
CA VAL A 197 -0.81 14.98 -6.79
C VAL A 197 -0.05 14.90 -5.47
N LEU A 198 -0.37 13.93 -4.61
CA LEU A 198 0.32 13.75 -3.33
C LEU A 198 1.82 13.51 -3.52
N VAL A 199 2.21 12.61 -4.45
CA VAL A 199 3.61 12.33 -4.76
C VAL A 199 4.32 13.59 -5.26
N GLN A 200 3.70 14.34 -6.17
CA GLN A 200 4.25 15.60 -6.66
C GLN A 200 4.45 16.61 -5.53
N MET A 201 3.48 16.73 -4.62
CA MET A 201 3.60 17.63 -3.48
C MET A 201 4.70 17.20 -2.50
N CYS A 202 4.84 15.90 -2.18
CA CYS A 202 5.93 15.41 -1.34
C CYS A 202 7.32 15.60 -1.96
N ARG A 203 7.42 15.72 -3.29
CA ARG A 203 8.68 15.97 -4.00
C ARG A 203 8.96 17.46 -4.22
N ASP A 204 7.96 18.32 -4.01
CA ASP A 204 8.05 19.75 -4.22
C ASP A 204 8.66 20.43 -2.99
N ALA A 205 9.95 20.77 -3.07
CA ALA A 205 10.67 21.40 -1.97
C ALA A 205 10.10 22.77 -1.55
N THR A 206 9.20 23.37 -2.34
CA THR A 206 8.51 24.61 -1.99
C THR A 206 7.33 24.37 -1.04
N ILE A 207 6.85 23.13 -0.92
CA ILE A 207 5.77 22.72 -0.03
C ILE A 207 6.40 22.07 1.19
N ARG A 208 6.32 22.75 2.34
CA ARG A 208 6.97 22.29 3.57
C ARG A 208 6.11 21.26 4.32
N GLU A 209 4.80 21.37 4.16
CA GLU A 209 3.76 20.75 4.95
C GLU A 209 3.62 19.25 4.69
N VAL A 210 4.13 18.77 3.56
CA VAL A 210 4.08 17.36 3.14
C VAL A 210 5.44 16.96 2.58
N ASP A 211 5.92 15.78 2.97
CA ASP A 211 7.21 15.22 2.54
C ASP A 211 7.23 13.72 2.89
N GLY A 212 8.29 13.01 2.54
CA GLY A 212 8.49 11.61 2.86
C GLY A 212 7.75 10.67 1.90
N ALA A 213 7.99 9.38 2.08
CA ALA A 213 7.42 8.36 1.22
C ALA A 213 5.93 8.19 1.51
N VAL A 214 5.11 8.28 0.46
CA VAL A 214 3.65 8.22 0.61
C VAL A 214 3.19 6.87 1.15
N GLN A 215 2.16 6.89 1.98
CA GLN A 215 1.48 5.73 2.54
C GLN A 215 0.21 5.50 1.73
N ILE A 216 -0.11 4.25 1.40
CA ILE A 216 -1.29 3.94 0.60
C ILE A 216 -1.94 2.64 1.06
N GLY A 217 -3.27 2.67 1.15
CA GLY A 217 -4.11 1.52 1.46
C GLY A 217 -5.39 1.56 0.64
N LYS A 218 -5.96 0.38 0.37
CA LYS A 218 -7.20 0.22 -0.37
C LYS A 218 -8.19 -0.63 0.40
N VAL A 219 -9.47 -0.32 0.22
CA VAL A 219 -10.61 -1.12 0.66
C VAL A 219 -11.37 -1.60 -0.57
N TYR A 220 -11.69 -2.89 -0.61
CA TYR A 220 -12.41 -3.53 -1.71
C TYR A 220 -13.83 -3.90 -1.32
N LYS A 221 -14.72 -4.06 -2.32
CA LYS A 221 -16.12 -4.49 -2.13
C LYS A 221 -16.27 -5.84 -1.43
N SER A 222 -15.22 -6.67 -1.49
CA SER A 222 -15.12 -7.94 -0.76
C SER A 222 -15.00 -7.77 0.76
N GLY A 223 -14.88 -6.55 1.27
CA GLY A 223 -14.63 -6.29 2.69
C GLY A 223 -13.19 -6.64 3.10
N THR A 224 -12.25 -6.48 2.16
CA THR A 224 -10.82 -6.69 2.38
C THR A 224 -10.06 -5.37 2.25
N VAL A 225 -9.01 -5.24 3.05
CA VAL A 225 -8.08 -4.11 3.06
C VAL A 225 -6.74 -4.61 2.56
N GLU A 226 -6.04 -3.77 1.80
CA GLU A 226 -4.68 -4.04 1.39
C GLU A 226 -3.83 -2.79 1.50
N PHE A 227 -2.68 -2.92 2.16
CA PHE A 227 -1.66 -1.89 2.20
C PHE A 227 -0.59 -2.16 1.16
N PHE A 228 -0.09 -1.08 0.58
CA PHE A 228 0.93 -1.13 -0.45
C PHE A 228 2.20 -0.42 0.01
N GLY A 229 3.33 -0.96 -0.42
CA GLY A 229 4.57 -0.23 -0.37
C GLY A 229 4.68 0.75 -1.53
N VAL A 230 5.68 1.63 -1.47
CA VAL A 230 6.01 2.56 -2.55
C VAL A 230 7.51 2.56 -2.74
N MET A 231 7.99 2.44 -3.98
CA MET A 231 9.40 2.68 -4.27
C MET A 231 9.66 4.17 -4.13
N TRP A 232 10.66 4.60 -3.36
CA TRP A 232 10.86 6.03 -3.08
C TRP A 232 12.32 6.43 -3.20
N GLN A 233 12.68 7.54 -3.84
CA GLN A 233 11.83 8.59 -4.41
C GLN A 233 11.38 8.36 -5.85
N SER A 234 11.72 7.24 -6.49
CA SER A 234 11.34 6.91 -7.87
C SER A 234 11.18 5.39 -8.01
N ALA A 235 10.82 4.89 -9.20
CA ALA A 235 10.77 3.46 -9.51
C ALA A 235 12.06 2.69 -9.10
N PHE A 236 13.22 3.36 -9.14
CA PHE A 236 14.53 2.79 -8.80
C PHE A 236 14.96 3.05 -7.35
N GLY A 237 14.11 3.68 -6.55
CA GLY A 237 14.36 4.04 -5.17
C GLY A 237 14.43 2.86 -4.21
N ASN A 238 14.42 3.17 -2.91
CA ASN A 238 14.30 2.16 -1.87
C ASN A 238 12.84 1.76 -1.68
N PRO A 239 12.55 0.49 -1.37
CA PRO A 239 11.21 0.09 -0.99
C PRO A 239 10.84 0.75 0.33
N THR A 240 9.68 1.38 0.36
CA THR A 240 9.12 1.98 1.57
C THR A 240 7.77 1.37 1.88
N PHE A 241 7.44 1.27 3.16
CA PHE A 241 6.14 0.80 3.62
C PHE A 241 5.73 1.60 4.85
N LEU A 242 4.52 2.17 4.83
CA LEU A 242 4.02 3.12 5.85
C LEU A 242 5.03 4.25 6.14
N GLY A 243 5.66 4.78 5.08
CA GLY A 243 6.65 5.86 5.17
C GLY A 243 8.05 5.43 5.59
N LYS A 244 8.25 4.21 6.11
CA LYS A 244 9.57 3.70 6.52
C LYS A 244 10.32 3.08 5.35
N SER A 245 11.61 3.40 5.20
CA SER A 245 12.48 2.75 4.21
C SER A 245 12.97 1.39 4.68
N TYR A 246 13.05 0.44 3.75
CA TYR A 246 13.55 -0.90 3.96
C TYR A 246 14.68 -1.22 3.00
N GLU A 247 15.55 -2.15 3.40
CA GLU A 247 16.44 -2.81 2.44
C GLU A 247 15.63 -3.76 1.55
N LYS A 248 16.07 -3.93 0.29
CA LYS A 248 15.35 -4.74 -0.71
C LYS A 248 15.03 -6.16 -0.24
N HIS A 249 15.94 -6.78 0.52
CA HIS A 249 15.81 -8.16 1.01
C HIS A 249 14.97 -8.30 2.28
N ASN A 250 14.72 -7.20 3.00
CA ASN A 250 13.98 -7.19 4.26
C ASN A 250 12.70 -6.34 4.18
N LYS A 251 12.24 -6.06 2.96
CA LYS A 251 11.03 -5.28 2.72
C LYS A 251 9.78 -6.12 3.03
N PRO A 252 8.70 -5.53 3.53
CA PRO A 252 7.43 -6.23 3.70
C PRO A 252 6.96 -6.89 2.40
N ARG A 253 6.36 -8.08 2.52
CA ARG A 253 5.81 -8.86 1.39
C ARG A 253 4.45 -8.31 0.96
N VAL A 254 4.47 -7.08 0.49
CA VAL A 254 3.32 -6.37 -0.10
C VAL A 254 3.64 -6.00 -1.54
N ARG A 255 2.62 -5.59 -2.29
CA ARG A 255 2.80 -4.99 -3.62
C ARG A 255 3.33 -3.56 -3.48
N TYR A 256 4.13 -3.11 -4.43
CA TYR A 256 4.77 -1.79 -4.39
C TYR A 256 4.29 -0.94 -5.55
N PHE A 257 3.97 0.34 -5.29
CA PHE A 257 3.73 1.33 -6.34
C PHE A 257 5.04 1.94 -6.84
N ASP A 258 5.07 2.22 -8.14
CA ASP A 258 5.99 3.18 -8.74
C ASP A 258 5.41 4.59 -8.52
N PRO A 259 6.09 5.47 -7.80
CA PRO A 259 5.60 6.83 -7.54
C PRO A 259 5.59 7.71 -8.80
N ASP A 260 6.35 7.37 -9.85
CA ASP A 260 6.42 8.15 -11.08
C ASP A 260 5.20 7.91 -11.97
N THR A 261 4.68 6.67 -11.97
CA THR A 261 3.54 6.26 -12.79
C THR A 261 2.27 6.02 -11.99
N CYS A 262 2.36 5.93 -10.66
CA CYS A 262 1.29 5.50 -9.76
C CYS A 262 0.71 4.12 -10.11
N GLN A 263 1.50 3.27 -10.79
CA GLN A 263 1.15 1.89 -11.11
C GLN A 263 1.83 0.92 -10.16
N ILE A 264 1.22 -0.25 -9.97
CA ILE A 264 1.85 -1.32 -9.19
C ILE A 264 3.01 -1.88 -10.01
N ILE A 265 4.19 -1.97 -9.39
CA ILE A 265 5.37 -2.57 -9.97
C ILE A 265 5.21 -4.08 -9.95
N GLU A 266 4.94 -4.63 -11.12
CA GLU A 266 4.92 -6.07 -11.37
C GLU A 266 6.33 -6.55 -11.73
N SER A 267 7.32 -6.29 -10.88
CA SER A 267 8.75 -6.54 -11.17
C SER A 267 9.13 -8.02 -11.23
N GLU A 268 8.23 -8.92 -10.85
CA GLU A 268 8.54 -10.35 -10.75
C GLU A 268 8.23 -11.12 -12.05
N ILE A 269 7.57 -10.49 -13.03
CA ILE A 269 7.16 -11.14 -14.28
C ILE A 269 7.80 -10.42 -15.47
N PRO A 270 8.67 -11.08 -16.24
CA PRO A 270 9.27 -10.52 -17.44
C PRO A 270 8.19 -10.09 -18.44
N LYS A 271 8.28 -8.85 -18.94
CA LYS A 271 7.36 -8.34 -19.98
C LYS A 271 7.47 -9.11 -21.30
N SER A 272 8.62 -9.72 -21.56
CA SER A 272 8.84 -10.62 -22.67
C SER A 272 9.78 -11.74 -22.26
N LEU A 273 9.56 -12.94 -22.80
CA LEU A 273 10.41 -14.12 -22.61
C LEU A 273 11.20 -14.41 -23.87
N VAL A 274 12.45 -13.95 -23.90
CA VAL A 274 13.37 -14.19 -25.02
C VAL A 274 13.78 -15.68 -25.10
N ASN A 275 13.81 -16.37 -23.95
CA ASN A 275 14.27 -17.76 -23.84
C ASN A 275 13.15 -18.72 -23.37
N ILE A 276 11.93 -18.58 -23.89
CA ILE A 276 10.83 -19.46 -23.48
C ILE A 276 11.11 -20.94 -23.81
N GLU A 277 11.96 -21.21 -24.80
CA GLU A 277 12.37 -22.57 -25.20
C GLU A 277 13.11 -23.32 -24.09
N ASP A 278 13.77 -22.63 -23.15
CA ASP A 278 14.45 -23.26 -22.02
C ASP A 278 13.47 -24.00 -21.09
N PHE A 279 12.18 -23.66 -21.19
CA PHE A 279 11.11 -24.28 -20.44
C PHE A 279 10.47 -25.46 -21.17
N ASN A 280 10.84 -25.78 -22.42
CA ASN A 280 10.16 -26.78 -23.26
C ASN A 280 10.06 -28.20 -22.65
N LYS A 281 10.96 -28.53 -21.73
CA LYS A 281 11.00 -29.81 -20.99
C LYS A 281 10.35 -29.73 -19.61
N THR A 282 9.86 -28.56 -19.22
CA THR A 282 9.20 -28.34 -17.93
C THR A 282 7.68 -28.48 -18.09
N GLU A 283 7.02 -28.97 -17.05
CA GLU A 283 5.55 -29.07 -17.00
C GLU A 283 4.85 -27.70 -17.07
N ASP A 284 5.59 -26.63 -16.75
CA ASP A 284 5.12 -25.26 -16.76
C ASP A 284 5.10 -24.63 -18.17
N TYR A 285 5.64 -25.29 -19.19
CA TYR A 285 5.77 -24.74 -20.55
C TYR A 285 4.42 -24.34 -21.16
N ALA A 286 3.42 -25.23 -21.09
CA ALA A 286 2.10 -24.98 -21.63
C ALA A 286 1.41 -23.79 -20.93
N PHE A 287 1.65 -23.66 -19.63
CA PHE A 287 1.15 -22.54 -18.83
C PHE A 287 1.85 -21.20 -19.17
N LEU A 288 3.16 -21.22 -19.41
CA LEU A 288 3.87 -20.03 -19.89
C LEU A 288 3.33 -19.56 -21.25
N LEU A 289 3.12 -20.48 -22.19
CA LEU A 289 2.50 -20.16 -23.49
C LEU A 289 1.07 -19.61 -23.34
N SER A 290 0.33 -20.04 -22.31
CA SER A 290 -1.00 -19.48 -22.06
C SER A 290 -0.96 -18.05 -21.51
N CYS A 291 0.16 -17.63 -20.90
CA CYS A 291 0.30 -16.29 -20.30
C CYS A 291 0.98 -15.26 -21.22
N TYR A 292 1.67 -15.71 -22.27
CA TYR A 292 2.40 -14.87 -23.21
C TYR A 292 1.80 -14.93 -24.63
N THR A 293 2.01 -13.90 -25.44
CA THR A 293 1.57 -13.86 -26.85
C THR A 293 2.39 -14.82 -27.70
N GLU A 294 1.80 -15.37 -28.76
CA GLU A 294 2.54 -16.21 -29.70
C GLU A 294 3.60 -15.41 -30.47
N GLU A 295 3.29 -14.17 -30.84
CA GLU A 295 4.24 -13.26 -31.46
C GLU A 295 5.07 -12.52 -30.40
N GLY A 296 6.39 -12.74 -30.40
CA GLY A 296 7.35 -12.02 -29.56
C GLY A 296 7.31 -12.36 -28.07
N TYR A 297 6.49 -13.33 -27.66
CA TYR A 297 6.33 -13.78 -26.28
C TYR A 297 6.22 -12.61 -25.30
N PHE A 298 5.29 -11.69 -25.57
CA PHE A 298 4.96 -10.59 -24.67
C PHE A 298 3.91 -11.01 -23.66
N LEU A 299 4.02 -10.56 -22.42
CA LEU A 299 3.04 -10.88 -21.39
C LEU A 299 1.66 -10.36 -21.83
N LYS A 300 0.63 -11.20 -21.74
CA LYS A 300 -0.74 -10.79 -22.09
C LYS A 300 -1.20 -9.65 -21.18
N GLN A 301 -1.99 -8.71 -21.73
CA GLN A 301 -2.45 -7.55 -20.97
C GLN A 301 -3.37 -7.88 -19.80
N VAL A 302 -4.08 -9.02 -19.88
CA VAL A 302 -4.97 -9.50 -18.82
C VAL A 302 -4.46 -10.85 -18.35
N ILE A 303 -3.87 -10.88 -17.16
CA ILE A 303 -3.52 -12.10 -16.42
C ILE A 303 -4.05 -11.97 -14.99
N THR A 304 -4.56 -13.07 -14.45
CA THR A 304 -5.14 -13.15 -13.12
C THR A 304 -4.06 -13.20 -12.04
N ASP A 305 -4.39 -12.83 -10.79
CA ASP A 305 -3.44 -12.89 -9.67
C ASP A 305 -2.91 -14.31 -9.41
N LYS A 306 -3.74 -15.33 -9.62
CA LYS A 306 -3.33 -16.73 -9.48
C LYS A 306 -2.28 -17.11 -10.52
N GLU A 307 -2.47 -16.68 -11.78
CA GLU A 307 -1.50 -16.88 -12.85
C GLU A 307 -0.19 -16.14 -12.55
N ARG A 308 -0.29 -14.90 -12.04
CA ARG A 308 0.88 -14.11 -11.61
C ARG A 308 1.70 -14.83 -10.55
N ILE A 309 1.06 -15.28 -9.47
CA ILE A 309 1.76 -16.00 -8.38
C ILE A 309 2.49 -17.24 -8.92
N ARG A 310 1.85 -17.97 -9.85
CA ARG A 310 2.47 -19.13 -10.48
C ARG A 310 3.67 -18.73 -11.36
N LEU A 311 3.53 -17.70 -12.19
CA LEU A 311 4.62 -17.18 -13.04
C LEU A 311 5.85 -16.79 -12.20
N VAL A 312 5.64 -16.08 -11.09
CA VAL A 312 6.72 -15.71 -10.16
C VAL A 312 7.43 -16.94 -9.61
N SER A 313 6.69 -17.96 -9.19
CA SER A 313 7.30 -19.21 -8.70
C SER A 313 8.14 -19.86 -9.78
N ILE A 314 7.59 -20.01 -11.00
CA ILE A 314 8.28 -20.63 -12.14
C ILE A 314 9.62 -19.92 -12.42
N PHE A 315 9.61 -18.59 -12.51
CA PHE A 315 10.83 -17.84 -12.82
C PHE A 315 11.84 -17.85 -11.69
N ARG A 316 11.39 -17.86 -10.43
CA ARG A 316 12.28 -17.99 -9.28
C ARG A 316 12.96 -19.37 -9.27
N ASP A 317 12.20 -20.43 -9.47
CA ASP A 317 12.70 -21.80 -9.42
C ASP A 317 13.64 -22.07 -10.61
N TYR A 318 13.29 -21.59 -11.81
CA TYR A 318 14.17 -21.63 -12.97
C TYR A 318 15.47 -20.86 -12.74
N SER A 319 15.39 -19.62 -12.24
CA SER A 319 16.56 -18.76 -11.97
C SER A 319 17.49 -19.40 -10.93
N TYR A 320 16.92 -20.01 -9.90
CA TYR A 320 17.68 -20.77 -8.91
C TYR A 320 18.33 -22.01 -9.52
N GLY A 321 17.58 -22.78 -10.33
CA GLY A 321 18.13 -23.94 -11.03
C GLY A 321 19.28 -23.59 -11.98
N VAL A 322 19.17 -22.49 -12.73
CA VAL A 322 20.24 -21.98 -13.60
C VAL A 322 21.46 -21.57 -12.77
N PHE A 323 21.25 -20.84 -11.67
CA PHE A 323 22.34 -20.48 -10.76
C PHE A 323 23.07 -21.71 -10.22
N ILE A 324 22.33 -22.73 -9.80
CA ILE A 324 22.91 -23.99 -9.30
C ILE A 324 23.67 -24.73 -10.41
N LYS A 325 23.10 -24.86 -11.62
CA LYS A 325 23.77 -25.50 -12.76
C LYS A 325 25.09 -24.80 -13.10
N GLU A 326 25.10 -23.46 -13.09
CA GLU A 326 26.29 -22.68 -13.38
C GLU A 326 27.31 -22.77 -12.23
N ALA A 327 26.86 -22.80 -10.97
CA ALA A 327 27.73 -23.04 -9.82
C ALA A 327 28.39 -24.42 -9.89
N THR A 328 27.64 -25.48 -10.23
CA THR A 328 28.18 -26.84 -10.43
C THR A 328 29.15 -26.88 -11.59
N ARG A 329 28.83 -26.23 -12.72
CA ARG A 329 29.71 -26.14 -13.89
C ARG A 329 31.04 -25.48 -13.53
N ASN A 330 30.99 -24.38 -12.77
CA ASN A 330 32.18 -23.67 -12.32
C ASN A 330 33.00 -24.51 -11.33
N LEU A 331 32.36 -25.21 -10.40
CA LEU A 331 33.04 -26.15 -9.48
C LEU A 331 33.74 -27.28 -10.25
N GLN A 332 33.08 -27.87 -11.24
CA GLN A 332 33.63 -28.94 -12.07
C GLN A 332 34.87 -28.46 -12.84
N LEU A 333 34.82 -27.26 -13.41
CA LEU A 333 35.96 -26.65 -14.09
C LEU A 333 37.14 -26.44 -13.13
N GLU A 334 36.91 -25.91 -11.92
CA GLU A 334 37.96 -25.72 -10.91
C GLU A 334 38.56 -27.05 -10.43
N THR A 335 37.77 -28.12 -10.29
CA THR A 335 38.29 -29.45 -9.92
C THR A 335 39.19 -30.09 -10.97
N THR A 336 39.02 -29.72 -12.24
CA THR A 336 39.82 -30.29 -13.34
C THR A 336 41.25 -29.74 -13.34
N ASP A 337 41.49 -28.61 -12.68
CA ASP A 337 42.78 -27.91 -12.59
C ASP A 337 43.51 -28.12 -11.23
N MET A 338 43.00 -28.97 -10.32
CA MET A 338 43.55 -29.18 -8.97
C MET A 338 44.29 -30.52 -8.76
N ALA A 339 45.35 -30.50 -7.96
CA ALA A 339 46.13 -31.69 -7.59
C ALA A 339 45.35 -32.64 -6.66
N ASP A 340 45.60 -33.95 -6.78
CA ASP A 340 44.82 -35.10 -6.25
C ASP A 340 44.33 -35.00 -4.79
N GLY A 341 45.00 -34.23 -3.91
CA GLY A 341 44.62 -34.08 -2.50
C GLY A 341 43.43 -33.15 -2.24
N GLN A 342 43.10 -32.24 -3.16
CA GLN A 342 41.95 -31.31 -3.02
C GLN A 342 40.67 -31.83 -3.68
N GLN A 343 40.75 -32.87 -4.50
CA GLN A 343 39.61 -33.40 -5.27
C GLN A 343 38.50 -33.99 -4.39
N ALA A 344 38.82 -34.56 -3.22
CA ALA A 344 37.82 -35.21 -2.36
C ALA A 344 36.80 -34.23 -1.74
N PHE A 345 37.24 -33.04 -1.30
CA PHE A 345 36.36 -32.02 -0.70
C PHE A 345 35.40 -31.41 -1.74
N TYR A 346 35.89 -31.17 -2.96
CA TYR A 346 35.06 -30.63 -4.03
C TYR A 346 34.15 -31.68 -4.66
N ALA A 347 34.53 -32.96 -4.65
CA ALA A 347 33.63 -34.05 -5.07
C ALA A 347 32.41 -34.18 -4.15
N GLU A 348 32.58 -33.98 -2.84
CA GLU A 348 31.47 -33.97 -1.87
C GLU A 348 30.52 -32.79 -2.11
N ALA A 349 31.06 -31.57 -2.32
CA ALA A 349 30.27 -30.40 -2.68
C ALA A 349 29.53 -30.56 -4.03
N THR A 350 30.17 -31.17 -5.02
CA THR A 350 29.55 -31.43 -6.34
C THR A 350 28.40 -32.43 -6.23
N ASN A 351 28.53 -33.46 -5.40
CA ASN A 351 27.46 -34.43 -5.13
C ASN A 351 26.29 -33.79 -4.38
N GLU A 352 26.55 -32.94 -3.39
CA GLU A 352 25.50 -32.24 -2.63
C GLU A 352 24.67 -31.34 -3.55
N VAL A 353 25.34 -30.57 -4.43
CA VAL A 353 24.68 -29.68 -5.39
C VAL A 353 23.93 -30.46 -6.47
N SER A 354 24.47 -31.60 -6.94
CA SER A 354 23.78 -32.48 -7.89
C SER A 354 22.51 -33.09 -7.27
N THR A 355 22.56 -33.44 -5.99
CA THR A 355 21.40 -33.94 -5.23
C THR A 355 20.34 -32.84 -5.06
N GLN A 356 20.74 -31.58 -4.85
CA GLN A 356 19.82 -30.44 -4.81
C GLN A 356 19.13 -30.19 -6.17
N LEU A 357 19.83 -30.41 -7.28
CA LEU A 357 19.24 -30.36 -8.63
C LEU A 357 18.22 -31.48 -8.85
N GLU A 358 18.56 -32.72 -8.49
CA GLU A 358 17.65 -33.87 -8.64
C GLU A 358 16.39 -33.73 -7.76
N THR A 359 16.52 -33.17 -6.55
CA THR A 359 15.36 -32.91 -5.66
C THR A 359 14.46 -31.80 -6.17
N LEU A 360 15.00 -30.77 -6.83
CA LEU A 360 14.22 -29.73 -7.53
C LEU A 360 13.50 -30.28 -8.77
N GLU A 361 14.08 -31.27 -9.45
CA GLU A 361 13.47 -31.91 -10.62
C GLU A 361 12.41 -32.96 -10.24
N THR A 362 12.57 -33.66 -9.10
CA THR A 362 11.64 -34.71 -8.63
C THR A 362 10.45 -34.21 -7.81
N THR A 363 10.57 -33.09 -7.09
CA THR A 363 9.43 -32.46 -6.39
C THR A 363 8.33 -31.92 -7.31
N LYS A 364 8.58 -31.87 -8.63
CA LYS A 364 7.57 -31.55 -9.65
C LYS A 364 6.69 -32.74 -10.04
N THR A 365 7.20 -33.97 -9.96
CA THR A 365 6.46 -35.19 -10.38
C THR A 365 5.47 -35.74 -9.34
N ASP A 366 5.62 -35.40 -8.05
CA ASP A 366 4.83 -36.02 -6.96
C ASP A 366 3.69 -35.14 -6.41
N ALA A 367 3.36 -34.02 -7.08
CA ALA A 367 2.23 -33.15 -6.73
C ALA A 367 1.10 -33.24 -7.77
N GLU A 368 0.59 -34.46 -8.00
CA GLU A 368 -0.73 -34.70 -8.64
C GLU A 368 -1.88 -34.58 -7.62
#